data_AF-B0MZ77-F1
#
_entry.id   AF-B0MZ77-F1
#
_cell.length_a   1.000
_cell.length_b   1.000
_cell.length_c   1.000
_cell.angle_alpha   90.00
_cell.angle_beta   90.00
_cell.angle_gamma   90.00
#
_symmetry.space_group_name_H-M   'P 1'
#
loop_
_entity.id
_entity.type
_entity.pdbx_description
1 polymer ?
#
loop_
_entity_poly.entity_id
_entity_poly.type
_entity_poly.pdbx_seq_one_letter_code
_entity_poly.pdbx_strand_id
1 'polypeptide(L)'
;MYETQERAKRITDIHVLWGQSTVIEELIQAGKIDEEYLYPFNGDEVLEWWLVTPWLAERLKEQGEIIIDELGCRWWGRLTSGQAIYMDGVIQEICGND
;
A
#
# COMPACT_ATOMS: atom_id res chain seq x y z
N MET A 1 -13.94 -12.03 -13.58
CA MET A 1 -13.43 -10.78 -14.18
C MET A 1 -14.28 -9.57 -13.76
N TYR A 2 -15.57 -9.48 -14.11
CA TYR A 2 -16.40 -8.34 -13.68
C TYR A 2 -16.61 -8.28 -12.15
N GLU A 3 -16.89 -9.42 -11.53
CA GLU A 3 -17.09 -9.53 -10.08
C GLU A 3 -15.81 -9.23 -9.27
N THR A 4 -14.66 -9.70 -9.76
CA THR A 4 -13.35 -9.42 -9.15
C THR A 4 -12.99 -7.93 -9.19
N GLN A 5 -13.26 -7.26 -10.31
CA GLN A 5 -13.03 -5.81 -10.45
C GLN A 5 -13.95 -4.99 -9.54
N GLU A 6 -15.22 -5.36 -9.46
CA GLU A 6 -16.19 -4.77 -8.53
C GLU A 6 -15.73 -4.92 -7.07
N ARG A 7 -15.24 -6.10 -6.69
CA ARG A 7 -14.74 -6.38 -5.35
C ARG A 7 -13.47 -5.60 -5.02
N ALA A 8 -12.53 -5.56 -5.94
CA ALA A 8 -11.31 -4.76 -5.81
C ALA A 8 -11.65 -3.29 -5.59
N LYS A 9 -12.56 -2.75 -6.39
CA LYS A 9 -13.01 -1.37 -6.23
C LYS A 9 -13.62 -1.11 -4.85
N ARG A 10 -14.48 -2.01 -4.37
CA ARG A 10 -15.06 -1.89 -3.02
C ARG A 10 -13.99 -1.94 -1.93
N ILE A 11 -13.02 -2.85 -2.03
CA ILE A 11 -11.92 -2.95 -1.06
C ILE A 11 -11.10 -1.66 -1.06
N THR A 12 -10.76 -1.10 -2.24
CA THR A 12 -9.99 0.14 -2.29
C THR A 12 -10.75 1.32 -1.73
N ASP A 13 -12.03 1.45 -2.05
CA ASP A 13 -12.85 2.58 -1.59
C ASP A 13 -13.02 2.60 -0.05
N ILE A 14 -12.97 1.43 0.59
CA ILE A 14 -13.15 1.30 2.04
C ILE A 14 -11.82 1.31 2.79
N HIS A 15 -10.80 0.64 2.24
CA HIS A 15 -9.60 0.28 2.99
C HIS A 15 -8.35 1.08 2.60
N VAL A 16 -8.42 1.96 1.58
CA VAL A 16 -7.28 2.72 1.07
C VAL A 16 -7.55 4.23 1.13
N LEU A 17 -6.62 4.97 1.74
CA LEU A 17 -6.66 6.43 1.83
C LEU A 17 -5.50 7.06 1.06
N TRP A 18 -5.84 8.04 0.23
CA TRP A 18 -4.96 8.73 -0.71
C TRP A 18 -4.12 9.85 -0.08
N GLY A 19 -3.11 10.30 -0.84
CA GLY A 19 -2.31 11.50 -0.50
C GLY A 19 -1.35 11.29 0.66
N GLN A 20 -0.82 10.08 0.84
CA GLN A 20 0.02 9.75 1.99
C GLN A 20 1.53 9.83 1.72
N SER A 21 1.97 9.92 0.45
CA SER A 21 3.40 10.07 0.11
C SER A 21 4.03 11.28 0.79
N THR A 22 3.39 12.46 0.72
CA THR A 22 3.89 13.66 1.39
C THR A 22 3.94 13.50 2.91
N VAL A 23 2.98 12.78 3.51
CA VAL A 23 2.99 12.51 4.96
C VAL A 23 4.20 11.64 5.33
N ILE A 24 4.48 10.59 4.55
CA ILE A 24 5.62 9.72 4.78
C ILE A 24 6.94 10.47 4.59
N GLU A 25 7.08 11.27 3.54
CA GLU A 25 8.27 12.10 3.29
C GLU A 25 8.58 13.01 4.49
N GLU A 26 7.58 13.72 5.00
CA GLU A 26 7.73 14.60 6.17
C GLU A 26 8.07 13.82 7.46
N LEU A 27 7.47 12.64 7.65
CA LEU A 27 7.77 11.78 8.81
C LEU A 27 9.20 11.24 8.77
N ILE A 28 9.71 10.91 7.58
CA ILE A 28 11.11 10.48 7.40
C ILE A 28 12.06 11.65 7.66
N GLN A 29 11.79 12.83 7.10
CA GLN A 29 12.60 14.02 7.36
C GLN A 29 12.63 14.41 8.85
N ALA A 30 11.51 14.20 9.55
CA ALA A 30 11.41 14.43 11.00
C ALA A 30 12.06 13.31 11.85
N GLY A 31 12.61 12.26 11.23
CA GLY A 31 13.21 11.10 11.92
C GLY A 31 12.20 10.29 12.71
N LYS A 32 10.93 10.28 12.29
CA LYS A 32 9.84 9.51 12.90
C LYS A 32 9.61 8.15 12.25
N ILE A 33 10.01 8.03 10.99
CA ILE A 33 10.05 6.79 10.22
C ILE A 33 11.46 6.65 9.67
N ASP A 34 11.96 5.42 9.62
CA ASP A 34 13.29 5.13 9.07
C ASP A 34 13.32 5.37 7.55
N GLU A 35 14.42 5.94 7.05
CA GLU A 35 14.62 6.17 5.62
C GLU A 35 14.80 4.84 4.85
N GLU A 36 15.16 3.75 5.53
CA GLU A 36 15.30 2.41 4.94
C GLU A 36 14.04 1.97 4.16
N TYR A 37 12.85 2.45 4.53
CA TYR A 37 11.60 2.11 3.85
C TYR A 37 11.44 2.75 2.45
N LEU A 38 12.18 3.82 2.14
CA LEU A 38 12.19 4.40 0.78
C LEU A 38 13.07 3.60 -0.18
N TYR A 39 14.11 2.96 0.35
CA TYR A 39 15.09 2.20 -0.41
C TYR A 39 15.24 0.80 0.19
N PRO A 40 14.23 -0.06 0.04
CA PRO A 40 14.31 -1.42 0.53
C PRO A 40 15.53 -2.13 -0.08
N PHE A 41 16.22 -2.93 0.74
CA PHE A 41 17.51 -3.57 0.38
C PHE A 41 17.46 -4.49 -0.84
N ASN A 42 16.26 -4.84 -1.32
CA ASN A 42 16.05 -5.63 -2.53
C ASN A 42 16.21 -4.81 -3.83
N GLY A 43 16.34 -3.48 -3.74
CA GLY A 43 16.53 -2.58 -4.88
C GLY A 43 15.24 -2.10 -5.53
N ASP A 44 14.08 -2.44 -4.96
CA ASP A 44 12.79 -1.93 -5.44
C ASP A 44 12.59 -0.47 -5.01
N GLU A 45 11.98 0.34 -5.88
CA GLU A 45 11.68 1.75 -5.60
C GLU A 45 10.20 1.90 -5.27
N VAL A 46 9.89 2.37 -4.04
CA VAL A 46 8.51 2.73 -3.67
C VAL A 46 8.12 4.03 -4.35
N LEU A 47 7.08 3.99 -5.19
CA LEU A 47 6.63 5.14 -5.98
C LEU A 47 5.51 5.91 -5.28
N GLU A 48 4.61 5.22 -4.59
CA GLU A 48 3.46 5.83 -3.92
C GLU A 48 3.23 5.21 -2.55
N TRP A 49 2.85 6.03 -1.56
CA TRP A 49 2.40 5.56 -0.26
C TRP A 49 0.89 5.72 -0.10
N TRP A 50 0.25 4.67 0.43
CA TRP A 50 -1.17 4.61 0.66
C TRP A 50 -1.46 4.15 2.10
N LEU A 51 -2.29 4.89 2.83
CA LEU A 51 -2.68 4.49 4.18
C LEU A 51 -3.75 3.42 4.07
N VAL A 52 -3.53 2.29 4.73
CA VAL A 52 -4.40 1.12 4.64
C VAL A 52 -4.87 0.67 6.01
N THR A 53 -6.02 0.03 6.03
CA THR A 53 -6.54 -0.61 7.26
C THR A 53 -5.66 -1.78 7.72
N PRO A 54 -5.74 -2.21 9.00
CA PRO A 54 -5.04 -3.39 9.50
C PRO A 54 -5.28 -4.65 8.65
N TRP A 55 -6.53 -4.91 8.26
CA TRP A 55 -6.86 -6.10 7.48
C TRP A 55 -6.15 -6.12 6.12
N LEU A 56 -6.19 -5.00 5.39
CA LEU A 56 -5.57 -4.92 4.06
C LEU A 56 -4.04 -4.97 4.15
N ALA A 57 -3.45 -4.34 5.17
CA ALA A 57 -2.01 -4.39 5.39
C ALA A 57 -1.49 -5.82 5.59
N GLU A 58 -2.18 -6.64 6.38
CA GLU A 58 -1.79 -8.04 6.57
C GLU A 58 -1.87 -8.83 5.25
N ARG A 59 -2.92 -8.61 4.45
CA ARG A 59 -3.08 -9.27 3.14
C ARG A 59 -1.97 -8.87 2.16
N LEU A 60 -1.63 -7.59 2.11
CA LEU A 60 -0.55 -7.08 1.27
C LEU A 60 0.81 -7.63 1.72
N LYS A 61 1.06 -7.69 3.03
CA LYS A 61 2.26 -8.28 3.61
C LYS A 61 2.39 -9.77 3.28
N GLU A 62 1.29 -10.53 3.28
CA GLU A 62 1.26 -11.93 2.82
C GLU A 62 1.66 -12.08 1.34
N GLN A 63 1.41 -11.07 0.51
CA GLN A 63 1.84 -11.01 -0.90
C GLN A 63 3.28 -10.51 -1.07
N GLY A 64 3.97 -10.15 0.02
CA GLY A 64 5.34 -9.64 -0.02
C GLY A 64 5.46 -8.15 -0.30
N GLU A 65 4.36 -7.39 -0.25
CA GLU A 65 4.36 -5.94 -0.41
C GLU A 65 5.04 -5.23 0.77
N ILE A 66 5.58 -4.04 0.50
CA ILE A 66 6.25 -3.21 1.50
C ILE A 66 5.21 -2.54 2.37
N ILE A 67 5.27 -2.80 3.68
CA ILE A 67 4.40 -2.20 4.68
C ILE A 67 5.25 -1.50 5.76
N ILE A 68 4.95 -0.23 6.00
CA ILE A 68 5.33 0.46 7.22
C ILE A 68 4.20 0.25 8.23
N ASP A 69 4.48 -0.31 9.41
CA ASP A 69 3.54 -0.40 10.54
C ASP A 69 4.12 0.38 11.72
N GLU A 70 3.90 1.69 11.71
CA GLU A 70 4.51 2.63 12.66
C GLU A 70 3.49 3.69 13.08
N LEU A 71 3.67 4.26 14.27
CA LEU A 71 2.82 5.35 14.78
C LEU A 71 1.32 5.00 14.85
N GLY A 72 0.97 3.71 14.89
CA GLY A 72 -0.41 3.22 14.86
C GLY A 72 -1.07 3.27 13.48
N CYS A 73 -0.30 3.56 12.43
CA CYS A 73 -0.72 3.62 11.04
C CYS A 73 -0.05 2.52 10.22
N ARG A 74 -0.67 2.14 9.11
CA ARG A 74 -0.11 1.17 8.17
C ARG A 74 -0.09 1.75 6.77
N TRP A 75 1.11 1.94 6.23
CA TRP A 75 1.28 2.46 4.88
C TRP A 75 1.79 1.38 3.97
N TRP A 76 1.07 1.19 2.86
CA TRP A 76 1.50 0.35 1.76
C TRP A 76 2.37 1.17 0.82
N GLY A 77 3.61 0.72 0.67
CA GLY A 77 4.57 1.22 -0.31
C GLY A 77 4.36 0.50 -1.62
N ARG A 78 3.73 1.19 -2.57
CA ARG A 78 3.38 0.64 -3.87
C ARG A 78 4.48 0.91 -4.88
N LEU A 79 4.89 -0.14 -5.60
CA LEU A 79 5.96 -0.10 -6.59
C LEU A 79 5.52 0.35 -8.00
N THR A 80 4.24 0.67 -8.16
CA THR A 80 3.66 1.11 -9.43
C THR A 80 2.87 2.40 -9.24
N SER A 81 2.72 3.20 -10.30
CA SER A 81 2.07 4.51 -10.21
C SER A 81 1.23 4.86 -11.44
N GLY A 82 0.27 5.76 -11.27
CA GLY A 82 -0.54 6.32 -12.35
C GLY A 82 -1.78 5.52 -12.74
N GLN A 83 -1.86 4.24 -12.41
CA GLN A 83 -3.07 3.43 -12.52
C GLN A 83 -3.87 3.41 -11.22
N ALA A 84 -5.20 3.30 -11.32
CA ALA A 84 -6.09 3.23 -10.16
C ALA A 84 -5.79 2.00 -9.29
N ILE A 85 -5.91 2.15 -7.96
CA ILE A 85 -5.52 1.10 -7.00
C ILE A 85 -6.31 -0.19 -7.19
N TYR A 86 -7.58 -0.13 -7.55
CA TYR A 86 -8.36 -1.34 -7.77
C TYR A 86 -7.89 -2.13 -9.00
N MET A 87 -7.12 -1.51 -9.91
CA MET A 87 -6.50 -2.18 -11.05
C MET A 87 -5.14 -2.77 -10.72
N ASP A 88 -4.64 -2.59 -9.50
CA ASP A 88 -3.38 -3.18 -9.08
C ASP A 88 -3.49 -4.72 -9.03
N GLY A 89 -2.44 -5.39 -9.50
CA GLY A 89 -2.38 -6.85 -9.55
C GLY A 89 -2.55 -7.47 -8.17
N VAL A 90 -1.86 -6.94 -7.16
CA VAL A 90 -1.91 -7.49 -5.80
C VAL A 90 -3.31 -7.34 -5.19
N ILE A 91 -4.00 -6.23 -5.47
CA ILE A 91 -5.37 -6.00 -5.02
C ILE A 91 -6.33 -6.97 -5.70
N GLN A 92 -6.18 -7.21 -7.01
CA GLN A 92 -6.98 -8.19 -7.74
C GLN A 92 -6.78 -9.61 -7.19
N GLU A 93 -5.54 -9.98 -6.87
CA GLU A 93 -5.21 -11.29 -6.29
C GLU A 93 -5.82 -11.47 -4.90
N ILE A 94 -5.73 -10.48 -4.02
CA ILE A 94 -6.38 -10.50 -2.70
C ILE A 94 -7.90 -10.68 -2.86
N CYS A 95 -8.53 -10.03 -3.84
CA CYS A 95 -9.97 -10.16 -4.08
C CYS A 95 -10.39 -11.52 -4.66
N GLY A 96 -9.50 -12.19 -5.38
CA GLY A 96 -9.73 -13.48 -6.03
C GLY A 96 -9.42 -14.69 -5.15
N ASN A 97 -8.64 -14.51 -4.08
CA ASN A 97 -8.27 -15.56 -3.13
C ASN A 97 -9.21 -15.66 -1.91
N ASP A 98 -10.20 -14.78 -1.80
CA ASP A 98 -11.26 -14.83 -0.78
C ASP A 98 -12.53 -15.56 -1.24
#